data_AF-A0A5B1B654-F1
#
_entry.id   AF-A0A5B1B654-F1
#
_cell.length_a   1.000
_cell.length_b   1.000
_cell.length_c   1.000
_cell.angle_alpha   90.00
_cell.angle_beta   90.00
_cell.angle_gamma   90.00
#
_symmetry.space_group_name_H-M   'P 1'
#
loop_
_entity.id
_entity.type
_entity.pdbx_description
1 polymer ?
#
loop_
_entity_poly.entity_id
_entity_poly.type
_entity_poly.pdbx_seq_one_letter_code
_entity_poly.pdbx_strand_id
1 'polypeptide(L)'
;MGKQRITIQSIMTGLSIACLLIIFTQCASSQQVDKQAPITFNSPYYQEWVSGIREGGSGFIVYLPVNEDTSIVLEEVYFKGKKIELERKKNQAVYIGRYTNPGTVVRDLIMSDDPKEEAKNEVPALEEKIPFELQENECMIGYTKNGKKGYFKLDRLPEKQMKGIPMQIRQ
;
A
#
# COMPACT_ATOMS: atom_id res chain seq x y z
N MET A 1 -63.53 -0.51 21.24
CA MET A 1 -62.10 -0.16 21.47
C MET A 1 -61.10 -1.26 21.11
N GLY A 2 -61.45 -2.56 21.11
CA GLY A 2 -60.49 -3.65 20.83
C GLY A 2 -59.93 -3.72 19.40
N LYS A 3 -60.76 -3.48 18.36
CA LYS A 3 -60.32 -3.56 16.95
C LYS A 3 -59.24 -2.53 16.58
N GLN A 4 -59.32 -1.31 17.13
CA GLN A 4 -58.35 -0.22 16.91
C GLN A 4 -56.97 -0.52 17.52
N ARG A 5 -56.91 -1.18 18.68
CA ARG A 5 -55.65 -1.58 19.32
C ARG A 5 -54.91 -2.67 18.53
N ILE A 6 -55.65 -3.61 17.96
CA ILE A 6 -55.09 -4.71 17.14
C ILE A 6 -54.50 -4.17 15.84
N THR A 7 -55.20 -3.27 15.14
CA THR A 7 -54.66 -2.63 13.93
C THR A 7 -53.38 -1.82 14.21
N ILE A 8 -53.32 -1.10 15.34
CA ILE A 8 -52.12 -0.33 15.71
C ILE A 8 -50.93 -1.26 16.02
N GLN A 9 -51.15 -2.39 16.71
CA GLN A 9 -50.11 -3.38 16.97
C GLN A 9 -49.60 -4.06 15.70
N SER A 10 -50.49 -4.35 14.74
CA SER A 10 -50.11 -4.89 13.42
C SER A 10 -49.32 -3.87 12.57
N ILE A 11 -49.64 -2.58 12.67
CA ILE A 11 -48.91 -1.51 11.98
C ILE A 11 -47.53 -1.30 12.62
N MET A 12 -47.44 -1.29 13.96
CA MET A 12 -46.15 -1.16 14.67
C MET A 12 -45.21 -2.33 14.42
N THR A 13 -45.73 -3.56 14.39
CA THR A 13 -44.93 -4.76 14.05
C THR A 13 -44.47 -4.73 12.59
N GLY A 14 -45.33 -4.33 11.65
CA GLY A 14 -44.94 -4.13 10.25
C GLY A 14 -43.86 -3.07 10.06
N LEU A 15 -43.95 -1.94 10.77
CA LEU A 15 -42.95 -0.86 10.73
C LEU A 15 -41.61 -1.30 11.33
N SER A 16 -41.64 -2.11 12.40
CA SER A 16 -40.45 -2.67 13.02
C SER A 16 -39.73 -3.68 12.11
N ILE A 17 -40.47 -4.52 11.39
CA ILE A 17 -39.92 -5.46 10.39
C ILE A 17 -39.32 -4.69 9.19
N ALA A 18 -39.97 -3.61 8.75
CA ALA A 18 -39.45 -2.76 7.68
C ALA A 18 -38.13 -2.05 8.06
N CYS A 19 -38.01 -1.54 9.29
CA CYS A 19 -36.75 -0.96 9.79
C CYS A 19 -35.60 -1.98 9.87
N LEU A 20 -35.89 -3.24 10.19
CA LEU A 20 -34.90 -4.31 10.29
C LEU A 20 -34.30 -4.73 8.93
N LEU A 21 -34.99 -4.43 7.82
CA LEU A 21 -34.49 -4.73 6.47
C LEU A 21 -33.53 -3.66 5.92
N ILE A 22 -33.51 -2.45 6.50
CA ILE A 22 -32.69 -1.33 6.01
C ILE A 22 -31.25 -1.39 6.55
N ILE A 23 -31.01 -2.12 7.65
CA ILE A 23 -29.69 -2.22 8.31
C ILE A 23 -28.66 -3.14 7.61
N PHE A 24 -29.05 -3.88 6.56
CA PHE A 24 -28.12 -4.74 5.80
C PHE A 24 -27.52 -4.08 4.55
N THR A 25 -27.80 -2.81 4.28
CA THR A 25 -27.07 -2.08 3.22
C THR A 25 -25.70 -1.64 3.75
N GLN A 26 -24.85 -2.61 4.08
CA GLN A 26 -23.41 -2.40 4.19
C GLN A 26 -22.91 -2.14 2.77
N CYS A 27 -22.78 -0.86 2.44
CA CYS A 27 -22.15 -0.43 1.21
C CYS A 27 -20.69 -0.89 1.29
N ALA A 28 -20.38 -2.01 0.64
CA ALA A 28 -18.99 -2.37 0.38
C ALA A 28 -18.41 -1.23 -0.44
N SER A 29 -17.66 -0.34 0.22
CA SER A 29 -16.78 0.62 -0.43
C SER A 29 -15.66 -0.17 -1.07
N SER A 30 -16.00 -0.89 -2.14
CA SER A 30 -15.05 -1.64 -2.94
C SER A 30 -14.19 -0.59 -3.62
N GLN A 31 -12.92 -0.53 -3.24
CA GLN A 31 -11.92 0.23 -3.98
C GLN A 31 -12.05 -0.18 -5.46
N GLN A 32 -12.27 0.80 -6.34
CA GLN A 32 -12.48 0.53 -7.76
C GLN A 32 -11.16 0.05 -8.35
N VAL A 33 -11.02 -1.27 -8.48
CA VAL A 33 -9.93 -1.91 -9.19
C VAL A 33 -10.31 -1.99 -10.65
N ASP A 34 -9.61 -1.22 -11.49
CA ASP A 34 -9.77 -1.23 -12.92
C ASP A 34 -9.20 -2.54 -13.50
N LYS A 35 -9.99 -3.15 -14.38
CA LYS A 35 -9.61 -4.40 -15.05
C LYS A 35 -8.45 -4.24 -16.04
N GLN A 36 -8.23 -3.03 -16.52
CA GLN A 36 -7.20 -2.71 -17.51
C GLN A 36 -6.32 -1.59 -16.98
N ALA A 37 -5.00 -1.78 -17.08
CA ALA A 37 -4.05 -0.76 -16.70
C ALA A 37 -4.23 0.47 -17.63
N PRO A 38 -4.40 1.68 -17.07
CA PRO A 38 -4.60 2.91 -17.84
C PRO A 38 -3.30 3.42 -18.48
N ILE A 39 -2.18 2.73 -18.23
CA ILE A 39 -0.82 3.05 -18.66
C ILE A 39 -0.07 1.75 -19.01
N THR A 40 0.86 1.85 -19.95
CA THR A 40 1.80 0.76 -20.29
C THR A 40 3.16 1.03 -19.65
N PHE A 41 3.76 0.00 -19.06
CA PHE A 41 5.10 0.06 -18.47
C PHE A 41 6.16 -0.47 -19.42
N ASN A 42 7.30 0.20 -19.46
CA ASN A 42 8.45 -0.18 -20.27
C ASN A 42 9.39 -1.08 -19.45
N SER A 43 9.09 -2.39 -19.40
CA SER A 43 9.86 -3.39 -18.63
C SER A 43 9.99 -3.03 -17.15
N PRO A 44 8.87 -3.02 -16.39
CA PRO A 44 8.91 -2.77 -14.95
C PRO A 44 9.69 -3.89 -14.23
N TYR A 45 10.38 -3.56 -13.15
CA TYR A 45 11.16 -4.53 -12.38
C TYR A 45 11.32 -4.09 -10.92
N TYR A 46 11.73 -5.01 -10.06
CA TYR A 46 12.18 -4.67 -8.72
C TYR A 46 13.60 -5.17 -8.48
N GLN A 47 14.27 -4.55 -7.51
CA GLN A 47 15.59 -4.98 -7.05
C GLN A 47 15.61 -5.03 -5.53
N GLU A 48 16.02 -6.16 -4.98
CA GLU A 48 16.32 -6.26 -3.56
C GLU A 48 17.67 -5.62 -3.26
N TRP A 49 17.82 -5.04 -2.08
CA TRP A 49 19.06 -4.43 -1.63
C TRP A 49 19.31 -4.80 -0.17
N VAL A 50 20.58 -4.99 0.15
CA VAL A 50 21.07 -5.21 1.51
C VAL A 50 22.24 -4.28 1.72
N SER A 51 22.27 -3.57 2.83
CA SER A 51 23.41 -2.74 3.17
C SER A 51 24.59 -3.61 3.60
N GLY A 52 25.80 -3.22 3.17
CA GLY A 52 27.04 -3.91 3.56
C GLY A 52 27.46 -3.67 5.02
N ILE A 53 26.70 -2.87 5.78
CA ILE A 53 26.94 -2.58 7.19
C ILE A 53 25.73 -3.01 8.03
N ARG A 54 25.98 -3.50 9.27
CA ARG A 54 24.95 -4.05 10.18
C ARG A 54 23.75 -3.13 10.40
N GLU A 55 23.95 -1.82 10.33
CA GLU A 55 22.93 -0.82 10.64
C GLU A 55 22.18 -0.30 9.42
N GLY A 56 22.68 -0.56 8.20
CA GLY A 56 22.14 0.06 7.00
C GLY A 56 20.87 -0.62 6.45
N GLY A 57 20.44 -1.71 7.06
CA GLY A 57 19.19 -2.39 6.75
C GLY A 57 19.16 -3.12 5.42
N SER A 58 17.95 -3.49 5.03
CA SER A 58 17.64 -4.19 3.78
C SER A 58 16.26 -3.77 3.28
N GLY A 59 15.95 -4.09 2.04
CA GLY A 59 14.64 -3.85 1.47
C GLY A 59 14.61 -4.11 -0.02
N PHE A 60 13.72 -3.41 -0.71
CA PHE A 60 13.63 -3.50 -2.16
C PHE A 60 13.21 -2.16 -2.77
N ILE A 61 13.56 -1.99 -4.04
CA ILE A 61 13.20 -0.82 -4.84
C ILE A 61 12.41 -1.32 -6.04
N VAL A 62 11.24 -0.73 -6.25
CA VAL A 62 10.38 -0.96 -7.40
C VAL A 62 10.66 0.13 -8.43
N TYR A 63 10.89 -0.28 -9.68
CA TYR A 63 11.11 0.59 -10.82
C TYR A 63 9.98 0.38 -11.82
N LEU A 64 9.28 1.48 -12.13
CA LEU A 64 8.17 1.51 -13.07
C LEU A 64 8.48 2.53 -14.18
N PRO A 65 9.26 2.14 -15.21
CA PRO A 65 9.47 2.99 -16.38
C PRO A 65 8.17 3.11 -17.16
N VAL A 66 7.83 4.33 -17.58
CA VAL A 66 6.59 4.69 -18.28
C VAL A 66 6.91 5.50 -19.53
N ASN A 67 5.91 5.76 -20.37
CA ASN A 67 6.05 6.68 -21.48
C ASN A 67 5.97 8.15 -21.00
N GLU A 68 6.71 9.05 -21.64
CA GLU A 68 6.81 10.47 -21.24
C GLU A 68 5.43 11.19 -21.26
N ASP A 69 4.57 10.84 -22.22
CA ASP A 69 3.28 11.50 -22.50
C ASP A 69 2.11 11.00 -21.64
N THR A 70 2.37 10.52 -20.42
CA THR A 70 1.30 9.99 -19.58
C THR A 70 0.69 11.09 -18.71
N SER A 71 -0.60 11.38 -18.90
CA SER A 71 -1.40 12.31 -18.06
C SER A 71 -1.82 11.71 -16.70
N ILE A 72 -1.19 10.60 -16.30
CA ILE A 72 -1.55 9.81 -15.12
C ILE A 72 -0.42 9.96 -14.10
N VAL A 73 -0.79 10.19 -12.85
CA VAL A 73 0.15 10.24 -11.73
C VAL A 73 0.03 8.95 -10.95
N LEU A 74 1.12 8.20 -10.82
CA LEU A 74 1.20 7.06 -9.92
C LEU A 74 1.62 7.57 -8.53
N GLU A 75 0.85 7.23 -7.50
CA GLU A 75 1.06 7.74 -6.13
C GLU A 75 1.64 6.67 -5.23
N GLU A 76 1.12 5.45 -5.32
CA GLU A 76 1.50 4.35 -4.43
C GLU A 76 1.49 3.01 -5.17
N VAL A 77 2.30 2.08 -4.69
CA VAL A 77 2.31 0.69 -5.10
C VAL A 77 2.23 -0.21 -3.88
N TYR A 78 1.37 -1.22 -3.97
CA TYR A 78 1.30 -2.31 -3.01
C TYR A 78 2.03 -3.51 -3.60
N PHE A 79 3.11 -3.94 -2.96
CA PHE A 79 3.94 -5.06 -3.40
C PHE A 79 4.48 -5.84 -2.20
N LYS A 80 4.52 -7.18 -2.28
CA LYS A 80 4.93 -8.07 -1.16
C LYS A 80 4.26 -7.73 0.19
N GLY A 81 2.98 -7.34 0.17
CA GLY A 81 2.25 -6.98 1.39
C GLY A 81 2.60 -5.62 1.98
N LYS A 82 3.35 -4.77 1.26
CA LYS A 82 3.79 -3.43 1.72
C LYS A 82 3.20 -2.34 0.84
N LYS A 83 2.78 -1.24 1.44
CA LYS A 83 2.45 0.01 0.76
C LYS A 83 3.71 0.86 0.59
N ILE A 84 3.92 1.38 -0.61
CA ILE A 84 5.14 2.10 -0.99
C ILE A 84 4.75 3.33 -1.79
N GLU A 85 5.22 4.50 -1.37
CA GLU A 85 5.03 5.73 -2.11
C GLU A 85 5.91 5.75 -3.37
N LEU A 86 5.34 6.23 -4.47
CA LEU A 86 6.02 6.32 -5.77
C LEU A 86 6.48 7.75 -6.03
N GLU A 87 7.77 7.89 -6.29
CA GLU A 87 8.38 9.16 -6.69
C GLU A 87 8.70 9.15 -8.19
N ARG A 88 8.24 10.17 -8.91
CA ARG A 88 8.63 10.37 -10.32
C ARG A 88 9.98 11.07 -10.38
N LYS A 89 10.98 10.46 -11.04
CA LYS A 89 12.25 11.15 -11.31
C LYS A 89 12.03 12.29 -12.32
N LYS A 90 12.54 13.48 -12.02
CA LYS A 90 12.39 14.67 -12.89
C LYS A 90 12.99 14.51 -14.29
N ASN A 91 14.08 13.74 -14.42
CA ASN A 91 14.86 13.64 -15.66
C ASN A 91 14.65 12.31 -16.41
N GLN A 92 13.75 11.44 -15.93
CA GLN A 92 13.51 10.12 -16.52
C GLN A 92 12.03 9.80 -16.37
N ALA A 93 11.39 9.25 -17.40
CA ALA A 93 10.02 8.74 -17.32
C ALA A 93 9.96 7.43 -16.50
N VAL A 94 10.32 7.50 -15.22
CA VAL A 94 10.34 6.36 -14.30
C VAL A 94 9.79 6.79 -12.95
N TYR A 95 8.89 5.96 -12.43
CA TYR A 95 8.46 6.01 -11.04
C TYR A 95 9.28 5.03 -10.22
N ILE A 96 9.68 5.45 -9.02
CA ILE A 96 10.51 4.66 -8.11
C ILE A 96 9.81 4.60 -6.76
N GLY A 97 9.61 3.39 -6.25
CA GLY A 97 9.15 3.16 -4.88
C GLY A 97 10.23 2.46 -4.08
N ARG A 98 10.56 2.98 -2.90
CA ARG A 98 11.56 2.37 -2.01
C ARG A 98 10.90 1.85 -0.75
N TYR A 99 11.10 0.58 -0.47
CA TYR A 99 10.77 -0.01 0.81
C TYR A 99 12.05 -0.37 1.57
N THR A 100 12.09 -0.03 2.86
CA THR A 100 13.16 -0.36 3.79
C THR A 100 12.55 -1.15 4.94
N ASN A 101 13.10 -2.32 5.24
CA ASN A 101 12.60 -3.17 6.31
C ASN A 101 12.94 -2.54 7.68
N PRO A 102 11.92 -2.13 8.46
CA PRO A 102 12.11 -1.42 9.72
C PRO A 102 12.77 -2.27 10.82
N GLY A 103 12.76 -3.61 10.68
CA GLY A 103 13.41 -4.52 11.62
C GLY A 103 14.90 -4.72 11.36
N THR A 104 15.43 -4.21 10.25
CA THR A 104 16.85 -4.36 9.89
C THR A 104 17.69 -3.10 10.10
N VAL A 105 17.03 -1.97 10.39
CA VAL A 105 17.70 -0.73 10.74
C VAL A 105 17.92 -0.71 12.25
N VAL A 106 19.17 -0.71 12.69
CA VAL A 106 19.51 -0.50 14.10
C VAL A 106 19.18 0.95 14.44
N ARG A 107 18.35 1.16 15.46
CA ARG A 107 18.02 2.49 15.97
C ARG A 107 18.83 2.75 17.22
N ASP A 108 19.16 4.01 17.45
CA ASP A 108 19.74 4.43 18.71
C ASP A 108 18.65 4.38 19.79
N LEU A 109 18.74 3.36 20.65
CA LEU A 109 17.80 3.14 21.75
C LEU A 109 18.43 3.72 23.02
N ILE A 110 17.76 4.71 23.60
CA ILE A 110 18.09 5.23 24.92
C ILE A 110 17.77 4.13 25.94
N MET A 111 18.81 3.55 26.54
CA MET A 111 18.72 2.55 27.60
C MET A 111 19.18 3.22 28.89
N SER A 112 18.23 3.70 29.69
CA SER A 112 18.47 4.59 30.84
C SER A 112 17.71 4.07 32.06
N ASP A 113 18.31 4.21 33.25
CA ASP A 113 17.64 3.82 34.49
C ASP A 113 16.41 4.70 34.81
N ASP A 114 16.27 5.87 34.18
CA ASP A 114 15.08 6.73 34.30
C ASP A 114 14.03 6.38 33.22
N PRO A 115 12.84 5.89 33.61
CA PRO A 115 11.76 5.56 32.68
C PRO A 115 11.31 6.74 31.79
N LYS A 116 11.49 7.99 32.24
CA LYS A 116 11.13 9.18 31.45
C LYS A 116 12.07 9.41 30.28
N GLU A 117 13.33 8.97 30.41
CA GLU A 117 14.32 9.05 29.33
C GLU A 117 14.10 7.94 28.30
N GLU A 118 13.76 6.73 28.74
CA GLU A 118 13.41 5.64 27.82
C GLU A 118 12.09 5.90 27.06
N ALA A 119 11.16 6.66 27.65
CA ALA A 119 9.90 7.06 27.00
C ALA A 119 10.10 7.98 25.79
N LYS A 120 11.32 8.50 25.58
CA LYS A 120 11.69 9.29 24.38
C LYS A 120 12.10 8.41 23.20
N ASN A 121 12.26 7.10 23.39
CA ASN A 121 12.53 6.16 22.29
C ASN A 121 11.39 6.17 21.28
N GLU A 122 11.74 6.24 19.99
CA GLU A 122 10.75 6.20 18.92
C GLU A 122 10.14 4.80 18.78
N VAL A 123 8.81 4.74 18.80
CA VAL A 123 8.08 3.48 18.57
C VAL A 123 8.29 3.02 17.13
N PRO A 124 8.56 1.73 16.88
CA PRO A 124 8.61 1.19 15.52
C PRO A 124 7.35 1.54 14.72
N ALA A 125 7.52 2.04 13.50
CA ALA A 125 6.42 2.22 12.57
C ALA A 125 5.71 0.87 12.38
N LEU A 126 4.44 0.81 12.76
CA LEU A 126 3.59 -0.34 12.51
C LEU A 126 3.34 -0.41 11.01
N GLU A 127 3.59 -1.57 10.42
CA GLU A 127 3.28 -1.77 9.00
C GLU A 127 1.77 -1.78 8.81
N GLU A 128 1.27 -0.87 7.97
CA GLU A 128 -0.14 -0.82 7.63
C GLU A 128 -0.56 -2.12 6.91
N LYS A 129 -1.68 -2.70 7.35
CA LYS A 129 -2.27 -3.84 6.65
C LYS A 129 -2.81 -3.35 5.30
N ILE A 130 -2.33 -3.96 4.23
CA ILE A 130 -2.83 -3.65 2.89
C ILE A 130 -4.25 -4.20 2.72
N PRO A 131 -5.16 -3.48 2.04
CA PRO A 131 -6.54 -3.92 1.84
C PRO A 131 -6.69 -4.93 0.69
N PHE A 132 -5.58 -5.47 0.17
CA PHE A 132 -5.56 -6.34 -1.01
C PHE A 132 -4.87 -7.66 -0.69
N GLU A 133 -5.41 -8.76 -1.23
CA GLU A 133 -4.71 -10.04 -1.30
C GLU A 133 -3.91 -10.07 -2.61
N LEU A 134 -2.58 -10.11 -2.50
CA LEU A 134 -1.65 -10.10 -3.64
C LEU A 134 -0.73 -11.32 -3.59
N GLN A 135 -0.48 -11.95 -4.73
CA GLN A 135 0.56 -12.96 -4.85
C GLN A 135 1.96 -12.32 -4.85
N GLU A 136 3.00 -13.14 -4.68
CA GLU A 136 4.39 -12.69 -4.45
C GLU A 136 4.97 -11.81 -5.58
N ASN A 137 4.53 -12.03 -6.82
CA ASN A 137 5.00 -11.29 -8.00
C ASN A 137 3.96 -10.30 -8.55
N GLU A 138 2.80 -10.20 -7.91
CA GLU A 138 1.74 -9.26 -8.29
C GLU A 138 1.92 -7.94 -7.53
N CYS A 139 1.60 -6.83 -8.18
CA CYS A 139 1.48 -5.56 -7.49
C CYS A 139 0.18 -4.83 -7.85
N MET A 140 -0.34 -4.06 -6.90
CA MET A 140 -1.45 -3.14 -7.11
C MET A 140 -0.87 -1.73 -7.18
N ILE A 141 -1.19 -0.96 -8.22
CA ILE A 141 -0.70 0.41 -8.37
C ILE A 141 -1.87 1.37 -8.25
N GLY A 142 -1.76 2.30 -7.31
CA GLY A 142 -2.67 3.42 -7.12
C GLY A 142 -2.29 4.57 -8.05
N TYR A 143 -3.28 5.08 -8.78
CA TYR A 143 -3.07 6.16 -9.72
C TYR A 143 -4.17 7.22 -9.63
N THR A 144 -3.82 8.43 -10.04
CA THR A 144 -4.74 9.55 -10.19
C THR A 144 -4.78 10.00 -11.65
N LYS A 145 -5.97 9.98 -12.25
CA LYS A 145 -6.23 10.48 -13.61
C LYS A 145 -7.38 11.48 -13.56
N ASN A 146 -7.13 12.72 -13.99
CA ASN A 146 -8.14 13.79 -14.00
C ASN A 146 -8.86 13.98 -12.65
N GLY A 147 -8.11 13.86 -11.54
CA GLY A 147 -8.66 14.00 -10.18
C GLY A 147 -9.40 12.77 -9.65
N LYS A 148 -9.52 11.69 -10.43
CA LYS A 148 -10.09 10.41 -9.97
C LYS A 148 -8.97 9.45 -9.60
N LYS A 149 -9.06 8.89 -8.38
CA LYS A 149 -8.19 7.82 -7.92
C LYS A 149 -8.73 6.48 -8.39
N GLY A 150 -7.84 5.62 -8.84
CA GLY A 150 -8.13 4.24 -9.22
C GLY A 150 -6.97 3.33 -8.83
N TYR A 151 -7.24 2.04 -8.88
CA TYR A 151 -6.22 1.02 -8.67
C TYR A 151 -6.24 0.08 -9.86
N PHE A 152 -5.09 -0.41 -10.28
CA PHE A 152 -5.02 -1.51 -11.23
C PHE A 152 -3.96 -2.50 -10.81
N LYS A 153 -4.16 -3.75 -11.22
CA LYS A 153 -3.23 -4.84 -10.94
C LYS A 153 -2.20 -4.96 -12.07
N LEU A 154 -0.95 -5.20 -11.69
CA LEU A 154 0.13 -5.61 -12.57
C LEU A 154 0.51 -7.05 -12.18
N ASP A 155 0.28 -7.99 -13.10
CA ASP A 155 0.35 -9.43 -12.79
C ASP A 155 1.78 -9.94 -12.52
N ARG A 156 2.80 -9.27 -13.06
CA ARG A 156 4.18 -9.73 -12.93
C ARG A 156 5.18 -8.58 -12.86
N LEU A 157 5.88 -8.52 -11.73
CA LEU A 157 7.04 -7.67 -11.53
C LEU A 157 8.31 -8.54 -11.42
N PRO A 158 9.13 -8.66 -12.48
CA PRO A 158 10.34 -9.47 -12.44
C PRO A 158 11.40 -8.88 -11.51
N GLU A 159 12.12 -9.74 -10.82
CA GLU A 159 13.32 -9.36 -10.07
C GLU A 159 14.49 -9.14 -11.02
N LYS A 160 15.22 -8.05 -10.81
CA LYS A 160 16.48 -7.78 -11.50
C LYS A 160 17.62 -7.76 -10.51
N GLN A 161 18.48 -8.77 -10.59
CA GLN A 161 19.65 -8.87 -9.72
C GLN A 161 20.49 -7.59 -9.77
N MET A 162 20.92 -7.16 -8.58
CA MET A 162 21.87 -6.05 -8.47
C MET A 162 23.22 -6.54 -9.02
N LYS A 163 23.72 -5.94 -10.10
CA LYS A 163 25.10 -6.18 -10.55
C LYS A 163 26.02 -5.67 -9.45
N GLY A 164 26.61 -6.56 -8.67
CA GLY A 164 27.58 -6.19 -7.64
C GLY A 164 28.71 -5.37 -8.25
N ILE A 165 28.98 -4.20 -7.67
CA ILE A 165 30.19 -3.45 -8.00
C ILE A 165 31.36 -4.30 -7.48
N PRO A 166 32.33 -4.72 -8.32
CA PRO A 166 33.49 -5.44 -7.81
C PRO A 166 34.18 -4.56 -6.77
N MET A 167 34.42 -5.12 -5.57
CA MET A 167 35.21 -4.43 -4.55
C MET A 167 36.57 -4.11 -5.14
N GLN A 168 36.82 -2.83 -5.43
CA GLN A 168 38.15 -2.35 -5.80
C GLN A 168 38.97 -2.40 -4.51
N ILE A 169 39.83 -3.42 -4.41
CA ILE A 169 40.83 -3.53 -3.35
C ILE A 169 41.67 -2.25 -3.44
N ARG A 170 41.55 -1.36 -2.45
CA ARG A 170 42.49 -0.24 -2.29
C ARG A 170 43.86 -0.87 -2.04
N GLN A 171 44.73 -0.80 -3.04
CA GLN A 171 46.16 -1.08 -2.89
C GLN A 171 46.85 0.10 -2.22
#